data_AF-A0A846CEC8-F1
#
_entry.id   AF-A0A846CEC8-F1
#
_cell.length_a   1.000
_cell.length_b   1.000
_cell.length_c   1.000
_cell.angle_alpha   90.00
_cell.angle_beta   90.00
_cell.angle_gamma   90.00
#
_symmetry.space_group_name_H-M   'P 1'
#
loop_
_entity.id
_entity.type
_entity.pdbx_description
1 polymer ?
#
loop_
_entity_poly.entity_id
_entity_poly.type
_entity_poly.pdbx_seq_one_letter_code
_entity_poly.pdbx_strand_id
1 'polypeptide(L)'
;MYKFYRAANTTFEDAYELAECLYNFPDLHTALTNYDNRRIERTAIIQTRSAEGEKRYYQPTQQTNQQSQQEREKFQNWVYDYAPNSESRLKPWKEKVEV
;
A
#
# COMPACT_ATOMS: atom_id res chain seq x y z
N MET A 1 4.24 -15.55 10.18
CA MET A 1 5.45 -14.70 10.31
C MET A 1 5.62 -13.78 9.08
N TYR A 2 4.62 -12.96 8.74
CA TYR A 2 4.69 -11.98 7.62
C TYR A 2 4.28 -10.55 8.04
N LYS A 3 3.74 -10.37 9.25
CA LYS A 3 3.31 -9.06 9.78
C LYS A 3 4.47 -8.07 9.92
N PHE A 4 5.64 -8.52 10.36
CA PHE A 4 6.79 -7.64 10.63
C PHE A 4 7.47 -7.13 9.35
N TYR A 5 7.59 -7.97 8.31
CA TYR A 5 8.24 -7.55 7.05
C TYR A 5 7.44 -6.48 6.30
N ARG A 6 6.10 -6.57 6.27
CA ARG A 6 5.27 -5.53 5.61
C ARG A 6 5.27 -4.21 6.37
N ALA A 7 5.25 -4.25 7.70
CA ALA A 7 5.35 -3.05 8.53
C ALA A 7 6.72 -2.36 8.37
N ALA A 8 7.80 -3.14 8.28
CA ALA A 8 9.15 -2.61 8.05
C ALA A 8 9.31 -2.00 6.65
N ASN A 9 8.75 -2.63 5.61
CA ASN A 9 8.84 -2.10 4.24
C ASN A 9 8.08 -0.78 4.09
N THR A 10 6.92 -0.62 4.72
CA THR A 10 6.17 0.65 4.67
C THR A 10 6.91 1.81 5.33
N THR A 11 7.74 1.56 6.34
CA THR A 11 8.53 2.62 7.00
C THR A 11 9.56 3.25 6.07
N PHE A 12 10.19 2.49 5.17
CA PHE A 12 11.12 3.05 4.19
C PHE A 12 10.40 3.88 3.12
N GLU A 13 9.22 3.43 2.70
CA GLU A 13 8.37 4.22 1.81
C GLU A 13 7.91 5.52 2.50
N ASP A 14 7.54 5.47 3.78
CA ASP A 14 7.14 6.64 4.58
C ASP A 14 8.30 7.66 4.69
N ALA A 15 9.52 7.19 4.98
CA ALA A 15 10.69 8.05 5.07
C ALA A 15 10.99 8.76 3.74
N TYR A 16 10.86 8.05 2.61
CA TYR A 16 11.04 8.62 1.28
C TYR A 16 9.96 9.67 0.96
N GLU A 17 8.69 9.32 1.14
CA GLU A 17 7.55 10.19 0.83
C GLU A 17 7.57 11.45 1.69
N LEU A 18 7.95 11.33 2.96
CA LEU A 18 8.11 12.47 3.86
C LEU A 18 9.23 13.38 3.38
N ALA A 19 10.40 12.83 3.04
CA ALA A 19 11.53 13.60 2.53
C ALA A 19 11.19 14.33 1.22
N GLU A 20 10.50 13.66 0.30
CA GLU A 20 10.11 14.25 -0.97
C GLU A 20 9.04 15.34 -0.81
N CYS A 21 8.06 15.16 0.10
CA CYS A 21 7.10 16.22 0.41
C CYS A 21 7.78 17.42 1.08
N LEU A 22 8.70 17.19 2.03
CA LEU A 22 9.44 18.27 2.67
C LEU A 22 10.34 19.04 1.68
N TYR A 23 10.81 18.38 0.63
CA TYR A 23 11.63 19.01 -0.41
C TYR A 23 10.80 19.83 -1.42
N ASN A 24 9.63 19.35 -1.80
CA ASN A 24 8.84 19.92 -2.91
C ASN A 24 7.74 20.91 -2.49
N PHE A 25 7.31 20.93 -1.22
CA PHE A 25 6.26 21.83 -0.76
C PHE A 25 6.83 23.03 0.03
N PRO A 26 6.22 24.22 -0.10
CA PRO A 26 6.80 25.47 0.39
C PRO A 26 6.73 25.64 1.92
N ASP A 27 5.85 24.91 2.59
CA ASP A 27 5.66 25.00 4.03
C ASP A 27 5.38 23.62 4.64
N LEU A 28 5.66 23.51 5.93
CA LEU A 28 5.55 22.25 6.67
C LEU A 28 4.13 21.69 6.68
N HIS A 29 3.11 22.55 6.79
CA HIS A 29 1.72 22.10 6.86
C HIS A 29 1.28 21.47 5.54
N THR A 30 1.60 22.12 4.42
CA THR A 30 1.32 21.61 3.07
C THR A 30 2.10 20.33 2.78
N ALA A 31 3.39 20.26 3.18
CA ALA A 31 4.20 19.06 3.03
C ALA A 31 3.61 17.86 3.79
N LEU A 32 3.26 18.04 5.07
CA LEU A 32 2.69 16.98 5.90
C LEU A 32 1.31 16.55 5.40
N THR A 33 0.47 17.50 4.96
CA THR A 33 -0.84 17.18 4.38
C THR A 33 -0.70 16.30 3.13
N ASN A 34 0.26 16.61 2.25
CA ASN A 34 0.49 15.81 1.05
C ASN A 34 1.08 14.44 1.37
N TYR A 35 2.00 14.36 2.32
CA TYR A 35 2.52 13.10 2.84
C TYR A 35 1.38 12.21 3.36
N ASP A 36 0.51 12.76 4.22
CA ASP A 36 -0.62 12.03 4.79
C ASP A 36 -1.57 11.51 3.71
N ASN A 37 -1.93 12.37 2.75
CA ASN A 37 -2.81 11.99 1.63
C ASN A 37 -2.24 10.82 0.82
N ARG A 38 -0.91 10.78 0.61
CA ARG A 38 -0.25 9.72 -0.17
C ARG A 38 -0.08 8.43 0.63
N ARG A 39 0.16 8.52 1.93
CA ARG A 39 0.52 7.36 2.77
C ARG A 39 -0.64 6.72 3.51
N ILE A 40 -1.61 7.49 4.00
CA ILE A 40 -2.72 6.94 4.80
C ILE A 40 -3.51 5.92 3.99
N GLU A 41 -3.88 6.24 2.75
CA GLU A 41 -4.63 5.34 1.88
C GLU A 41 -3.84 4.06 1.58
N ARG A 42 -2.59 4.20 1.13
CA ARG A 42 -1.73 3.06 0.78
C ARG A 42 -1.52 2.12 1.98
N THR A 43 -1.20 2.66 3.14
CA THR A 43 -0.95 1.87 4.35
C THR A 43 -2.23 1.19 4.85
N ALA A 44 -3.38 1.87 4.81
CA ALA A 44 -4.67 1.30 5.19
C ALA A 44 -5.07 0.10 4.30
N ILE A 45 -4.82 0.21 2.99
CA ILE A 45 -5.06 -0.87 2.02
C ILE A 45 -4.16 -2.08 2.34
N ILE A 46 -2.87 -1.84 2.58
CA ILE A 46 -1.90 -2.90 2.90
C ILE A 46 -2.28 -3.63 4.19
N GLN A 47 -2.65 -2.89 5.23
CA GLN A 47 -3.04 -3.46 6.51
C GLN A 47 -4.34 -4.27 6.42
N THR A 48 -5.38 -3.69 5.80
CA THR A 48 -6.68 -4.37 5.61
C THR A 48 -6.52 -5.68 4.86
N ARG A 49 -5.82 -5.66 3.72
CA ARG A 49 -5.56 -6.86 2.90
C ARG A 49 -4.71 -7.90 3.63
N SER A 50 -3.74 -7.46 4.42
CA SER A 50 -2.90 -8.37 5.22
C SER A 50 -3.72 -9.07 6.32
N ALA A 51 -4.62 -8.35 6.98
CA ALA A 51 -5.53 -8.90 7.97
C ALA A 51 -6.54 -9.89 7.35
N GLU A 52 -7.07 -9.59 6.15
CA GLU A 52 -7.92 -10.52 5.40
C GLU A 52 -7.18 -11.80 5.00
N GLY A 53 -5.93 -11.68 4.55
CA GLY A 53 -5.08 -12.83 4.22
C GLY A 53 -4.83 -13.74 5.43
N GLU A 54 -4.61 -13.14 6.61
CA GLU A 54 -4.43 -13.87 7.86
C GLU A 54 -5.71 -14.62 8.27
N LYS A 55 -6.89 -13.99 8.16
CA LYS A 55 -8.17 -14.65 8.46
C LYS A 55 -8.42 -15.90 7.61
N ARG A 56 -8.09 -15.84 6.31
CA ARG A 56 -8.25 -16.99 5.39
C ARG A 56 -7.30 -18.15 5.72
N TYR A 57 -6.10 -17.86 6.22
CA TYR A 57 -5.14 -18.90 6.62
C TYR A 57 -5.68 -19.77 7.76
N TYR A 58 -6.45 -19.19 8.68
CA TYR A 58 -7.04 -19.91 9.81
C TYR A 58 -8.45 -20.47 9.56
N GLN A 59 -9.02 -20.25 8.35
CA GLN A 59 -10.32 -20.80 7.93
C GLN A 59 -10.18 -21.55 6.59
N PRO A 60 -9.73 -22.82 6.60
CA PRO A 60 -9.33 -23.56 5.39
C PRO A 60 -10.49 -23.94 4.46
N THR A 61 -11.74 -23.74 4.88
CA THR A 61 -12.94 -24.19 4.16
C THR A 61 -13.31 -23.32 2.95
N GLN A 62 -12.63 -22.19 2.72
CA GLN A 62 -12.89 -21.34 1.56
C GLN A 62 -12.16 -21.89 0.32
N GLN A 63 -12.90 -22.44 -0.63
CA GLN A 63 -12.37 -22.78 -1.96
C GLN A 63 -11.76 -21.53 -2.62
N THR A 64 -10.45 -21.54 -2.83
CA THR A 64 -9.77 -20.51 -3.61
C THR A 64 -10.06 -20.72 -5.08
N ASN A 65 -10.87 -19.85 -5.68
CA ASN A 65 -11.03 -19.79 -7.13
C ASN A 65 -9.82 -19.12 -7.80
N GLN A 66 -9.61 -19.36 -9.09
CA GLN A 66 -8.48 -18.80 -9.87
C GLN A 66 -8.47 -17.25 -9.83
N GLN A 67 -9.64 -16.62 -9.83
CA GLN A 67 -9.79 -15.17 -9.75
C GLN A 67 -9.18 -14.61 -8.45
N SER A 68 -9.39 -15.28 -7.31
CA SER A 68 -8.81 -14.87 -6.02
C SER A 68 -7.29 -15.03 -5.98
N GLN A 69 -6.71 -15.97 -6.74
CA GLN A 69 -5.26 -16.11 -6.88
C GLN A 69 -4.69 -14.96 -7.72
N GLN A 70 -5.28 -14.69 -8.87
CA GLN A 70 -4.86 -13.57 -9.74
C GLN A 70 -4.96 -12.21 -9.03
N GLU A 71 -6.03 -11.96 -8.26
CA GLU A 71 -6.14 -10.73 -7.47
C GLU A 71 -5.08 -10.61 -6.38
N ARG A 72 -4.68 -11.73 -5.76
CA ARG A 72 -3.57 -11.74 -4.79
C ARG A 72 -2.25 -11.42 -5.45
N GLU A 73 -1.95 -12.02 -6.60
CA GLU A 73 -0.73 -11.75 -7.36
C GLU A 73 -0.65 -10.28 -7.79
N LYS A 74 -1.72 -9.75 -8.39
CA LYS A 74 -1.83 -8.33 -8.73
C LYS A 74 -1.55 -7.44 -7.50
N PHE A 75 -2.06 -7.83 -6.33
CA PHE A 75 -1.87 -7.08 -5.10
C PHE A 75 -0.42 -7.13 -4.62
N GLN A 76 0.22 -8.30 -4.68
CA GLN A 76 1.64 -8.39 -4.34
C GLN A 76 2.49 -7.53 -5.28
N ASN A 77 2.21 -7.57 -6.58
CA ASN A 77 2.92 -6.74 -7.56
C ASN A 77 2.72 -5.25 -7.24
N TRP A 78 1.50 -4.79 -6.97
CA TRP A 78 1.27 -3.40 -6.57
C TRP A 78 1.99 -2.98 -5.26
N VAL A 79 2.15 -3.90 -4.32
CA VAL A 79 2.92 -3.63 -3.10
C VAL A 79 4.42 -3.54 -3.41
N TYR A 80 4.97 -4.50 -4.16
CA TYR A 80 6.42 -4.65 -4.35
C TYR A 80 6.98 -3.89 -5.56
N ASP A 81 6.16 -3.50 -6.53
CA ASP A 81 6.54 -2.64 -7.66
C ASP A 81 6.56 -1.15 -7.28
N TYR A 82 6.59 -0.84 -5.98
CA TYR A 82 6.77 0.51 -5.47
C TYR A 82 8.14 1.04 -5.92
N ALA A 83 8.12 2.12 -6.69
CA ALA A 83 9.32 2.73 -7.27
C ALA A 83 9.40 4.21 -6.84
N PRO A 84 10.26 4.56 -5.85
CA PRO A 84 10.32 5.92 -5.28
C PRO A 84 10.54 7.02 -6.33
N ASN A 85 11.31 6.73 -7.38
CA ASN A 85 11.68 7.64 -8.45
C ASN A 85 10.70 7.66 -9.64
N SER A 86 9.51 7.09 -9.49
CA SER A 86 8.50 6.97 -10.54
C SER A 86 7.14 7.41 -10.01
N GLU A 87 6.33 8.03 -10.89
CA GLU A 87 4.92 8.36 -10.60
C GLU A 87 4.09 7.12 -10.24
N SER A 88 4.55 5.92 -10.62
CA SER A 88 3.91 4.66 -10.23
C SER A 88 3.79 4.46 -8.71
N ARG A 89 4.62 5.13 -7.89
CA ARG A 89 4.50 5.10 -6.42
C ARG A 89 3.19 5.69 -5.90
N LEU A 90 2.59 6.62 -6.66
CA LEU A 90 1.32 7.27 -6.33
C LEU A 90 0.12 6.52 -6.92
N LYS A 91 0.36 5.41 -7.63
CA LYS A 91 -0.70 4.65 -8.28
C LYS A 91 -1.63 4.00 -7.23
N PRO A 92 -2.95 4.23 -7.29
CA PRO A 92 -3.89 3.57 -6.39
C PRO A 92 -3.96 2.07 -6.67
N TRP A 93 -4.28 1.27 -5.66
CA TRP A 93 -4.43 -0.19 -5.80
C TRP A 93 -5.50 -0.58 -6.83
N LYS A 94 -6.60 0.17 -6.87
CA LYS A 94 -7.63 0.11 -7.91
C LYS A 94 -8.05 1.55 -8.20
N GLU A 95 -8.26 1.89 -9.47
CA GLU A 95 -8.89 3.17 -9.82
C GLU A 95 -10.26 3.22 -9.14
N LYS A 96 -10.61 4.36 -8.53
CA LYS A 96 -11.98 4.58 -8.09
C LYS A 96 -12.82 4.53 -9.36
N VAL A 97 -13.62 3.46 -9.51
CA VAL A 97 -14.67 3.45 -10.51
C VAL A 97 -15.65 4.52 -10.01
N GLU A 98 -15.67 5.67 -10.67
CA GLU A 98 -16.75 6.64 -10.48
C GLU A 98 -18.05 5.92 -10.84
N VAL A 99 -18.95 5.80 -9.86
CA VAL A 99 -20.31 5.28 -10.02
C VAL A 99 -21.24 6.46 -10.25
#